data_AF-A0A535EQE2-F1
#
_entry.id   AF-A0A535EQE2-F1
#
_cell.length_a   1.000
_cell.length_b   1.000
_cell.length_c   1.000
_cell.angle_alpha   90.00
_cell.angle_beta   90.00
_cell.angle_gamma   90.00
#
_symmetry.space_group_name_H-M   'P 1'
#
loop_
_entity.id
_entity.type
_entity.pdbx_description
1 polymer ?
#
loop_
_entity_poly.entity_id
_entity_poly.type
_entity_poly.pdbx_seq_one_letter_code
_entity_poly.pdbx_strand_id
1 'polypeptide(L)' 'MPEVVDCYRVTGVDSFVLRVLTPSLDHLNDFLAKLTSYGQAVASIVLSQPISRRGIGVTEHGQEEALAG' A
#
# COMPACT_ATOMS: atom_id res chain seq x y z
N MET A 1 10.98 5.40 -8.68
CA MET A 1 9.73 5.39 -9.46
C MET A 1 8.73 6.28 -8.73
N PRO A 2 8.61 7.55 -9.11
CA PRO A 2 7.78 8.55 -8.41
C PRO A 2 6.28 8.22 -8.44
N GLU A 3 5.84 7.40 -9.38
CA GLU A 3 4.45 6.95 -9.51
C GLU A 3 4.04 6.04 -8.34
N VAL A 4 5.00 5.40 -7.65
CA VAL A 4 4.76 4.48 -6.53
C VAL A 4 4.55 5.25 -5.24
N VAL A 5 3.31 5.25 -4.74
CA VAL A 5 2.95 5.90 -3.46
C VAL A 5 3.00 4.95 -2.27
N ASP A 6 2.87 3.65 -2.52
CA ASP A 6 3.10 2.62 -1.52
C ASP A 6 3.71 1.37 -2.16
N CYS A 7 4.56 0.68 -1.39
CA CYS A 7 5.12 -0.60 -1.77
C CYS A 7 5.12 -1.53 -0.56
N TYR A 8 4.49 -2.68 -0.70
CA TYR A 8 4.38 -3.68 0.35
C TYR A 8 5.02 -4.97 -0.14
N ARG A 9 5.91 -5.53 0.67
CA ARG A 9 6.32 -6.93 0.51
C ARG A 9 5.30 -7.79 1.23
N VAL A 10 4.78 -8.79 0.54
CA VAL A 10 3.71 -9.66 1.06
C VAL A 10 4.14 -11.12 0.96
N THR A 11 3.40 -11.97 1.66
CA THR A 11 3.51 -13.43 1.54
C THR A 11 2.33 -13.94 0.73
N GLY A 12 2.55 -14.85 -0.20
CA GLY A 12 1.49 -15.38 -1.06
C GLY A 12 1.98 -15.64 -2.48
N VAL A 13 1.04 -15.58 -3.42
CA VAL A 13 1.31 -15.78 -4.86
C VAL A 13 2.15 -14.64 -5.44
N ASP A 14 1.81 -13.40 -5.05
CA ASP A 14 2.58 -12.21 -5.39
C ASP A 14 3.60 -11.91 -4.29
N SER A 15 4.80 -11.44 -4.69
CA SER A 15 5.84 -11.03 -3.73
C SER A 15 5.69 -9.58 -3.27
N PHE A 16 5.10 -8.74 -4.11
CA PHE A 16 4.95 -7.31 -3.88
C PHE A 16 3.59 -6.81 -4.32
N VAL A 17 3.04 -5.87 -3.55
CA VAL A 17 1.85 -5.10 -3.91
C VAL A 17 2.24 -3.62 -3.93
N LEU A 18 2.05 -2.99 -5.09
CA LEU A 18 2.35 -1.58 -5.28
C LEU A 18 1.04 -0.82 -5.43
N ARG A 19 0.95 0.34 -4.78
CA ARG A 19 -0.07 1.34 -5.11
C ARG A 19 0.60 2.45 -5.89
N VAL A 20 0.04 2.77 -7.05
CA VAL A 20 0.63 3.74 -7.97
C VAL A 20 -0.40 4.78 -8.37
N LEU A 21 0.07 6.00 -8.57
CA LEU A 21 -0.72 7.10 -9.12
C LEU A 21 -0.17 7.43 -10.51
N THR A 22 -1.05 7.38 -11.51
CA THR A 22 -0.73 7.74 -12.88
C THR A 22 -1.83 8.65 -13.42
N PRO A 23 -1.50 9.64 -14.27
CA PRO A 23 -2.47 10.60 -14.78
C PRO A 23 -3.36 10.05 -15.89
N SER A 24 -2.97 8.93 -16.54
CA SER A 24 -3.74 8.28 -17.61
C SER A 24 -3.35 6.81 -17.75
N LEU A 25 -4.15 6.06 -18.53
CA LEU A 25 -3.85 4.67 -18.87
C LEU A 25 -2.55 4.50 -19.67
N ASP A 26 -2.21 5.45 -20.53
CA ASP A 26 -0.93 5.42 -21.27
C ASP A 26 0.27 5.45 -20.31
N HIS A 27 0.23 6.35 -19.32
CA HIS A 27 1.29 6.44 -18.30
C HIS A 27 1.33 5.18 -17.42
N LEU A 28 0.18 4.56 -17.14
CA LEU A 28 0.14 3.26 -16.46
C LEU A 28 0.80 2.18 -17.32
N ASN A 29 0.55 2.15 -18.62
CA ASN A 29 1.14 1.16 -19.50
C ASN A 29 2.66 1.34 -19.61
N ASP A 30 3.14 2.58 -19.72
CA ASP A 30 4.58 2.89 -19.67
C ASP A 30 5.21 2.47 -18.34
N PHE A 31 4.49 2.67 -17.23
CA PHE A 31 4.93 2.21 -15.92
C PHE A 31 5.01 0.69 -15.83
N LEU A 32 4.00 -0.03 -16.34
CA LEU A 32 3.99 -1.50 -16.40
C LEU A 32 5.12 -2.03 -17.29
N ALA A 33 5.43 -1.35 -18.40
CA ALA A 33 6.57 -1.68 -19.26
C ALA A 33 7.92 -1.54 -18.52
N LYS A 34 8.07 -0.55 -17.63
CA LYS A 34 9.26 -0.47 -16.76
C LYS A 34 9.33 -1.64 -15.78
N LEU A 35 8.18 -2.11 -15.30
CA LEU A 35 8.09 -3.22 -14.34
C LEU A 35 8.48 -4.58 -14.91
N THR A 36 8.43 -4.78 -16.22
CA THR A 36 8.80 -6.07 -16.85
C THR A 36 10.24 -6.49 -16.56
N SER A 37 11.12 -5.54 -16.24
CA SER A 37 12.51 -5.82 -15.81
C SER A 37 12.62 -6.46 -14.43
N TYR A 38 11.60 -6.30 -13.58
CA TYR A 38 11.54 -6.87 -12.23
C TYR A 38 10.72 -8.17 -12.17
N GLY A 39 9.82 -8.38 -13.13
CA GLY A 39 8.99 -9.57 -13.21
C GLY A 39 7.66 -9.30 -13.91
N GLN A 40 6.79 -10.31 -13.93
CA GLN A 40 5.42 -10.12 -14.40
C GLN A 40 4.63 -9.31 -13.36
N ALA A 41 3.82 -8.37 -13.84
CA ALA A 41 2.96 -7.55 -13.01
C ALA A 41 1.50 -7.74 -13.42
N VAL A 42 0.61 -7.90 -12.44
CA VAL A 42 -0.83 -7.87 -12.65
C VAL A 42 -1.33 -6.50 -12.19
N ALA A 43 -2.03 -5.79 -13.07
CA ALA A 43 -2.57 -4.47 -12.78
C ALA A 43 -4.05 -4.53 -12.41
N SER A 44 -4.48 -3.68 -11.49
CA SER A 44 -5.88 -3.45 -11.16
C SER A 44 -6.12 -1.96 -11.00
N ILE A 45 -7.27 -1.47 -11.45
CA ILE A 45 -7.63 -0.04 -11.43
C ILE A 45 -8.63 0.20 -10.30
N VAL A 46 -8.30 1.12 -9.40
CA VAL A 46 -9.20 1.54 -8.32
C VAL A 46 -10.23 2.53 -8.90
N LEU A 47 -11.48 2.11 -9.01
CA LEU A 47 -12.57 2.96 -9.53
C LEU A 47 -13.14 3.90 -8.46
N SER A 48 -13.17 3.46 -7.21
CA SER A 48 -13.62 4.26 -6.07
C SER A 48 -13.00 3.74 -4.77
N GLN A 49 -12.90 4.62 -3.78
CA GLN A 49 -12.45 4.27 -2.42
C GLN A 49 -13.54 4.71 -1.44
N PRO A 50 -14.55 3.85 -1.19
CA PRO A 50 -15.71 4.24 -0.39
C PRO A 50 -15.38 4.50 1.08
N ILE A 51 -14.29 3.89 1.58
CA ILE A 51 -13.81 4.07 2.95
C ILE A 51 -12.40 4.69 2.90
N SER A 52 -12.28 5.88 3.47
CA SER A 52 -10.97 6.54 3.63
C SER A 52 -10.08 5.74 4.56
N ARG A 53 -8.78 5.75 4.28
CA ARG A 53 -7.78 5.19 5.19
C ARG A 53 -7.91 5.88 6.56
N ARG A 54 -8.16 5.11 7.61
CA ARG A 54 -8.19 5.58 9.00
C ARG A 54 -7.04 4.94 9.76
N GLY A 55 -6.31 5.75 10.53
CA GLY A 55 -5.32 5.23 11.47
C GLY A 55 -5.99 4.45 12.60
N ILE A 56 -5.29 3.49 13.19
CA ILE A 56 -5.72 2.88 14.44
C ILE A 56 -5.46 3.89 15.56
N GLY A 57 -6.51 4.25 16.32
CA GLY A 57 -6.35 5.02 17.53
C GLY A 57 -5.62 4.16 18.56
N VAL A 58 -4.35 4.44 18.80
CA VAL A 58 -3.60 3.79 19.88
C VAL A 58 -4.02 4.51 21.17
N THR A 59 -4.92 3.91 21.94
CA THR A 59 -5.11 4.28 23.35
C THR A 59 -3.95 3.68 24.13
N GLU A 60 -3.01 4.52 24.55
CA GLU A 60 -1.97 4.11 25.49
C GLU A 60 -2.64 3.80 26.83
N HIS A 61 -2.81 2.51 27.14
CA HIS A 61 -3.20 2.08 28.49
C HIS A 61 -1.99 2.31 29.43
N GLY A 62 -1.88 3.52 29.96
CA GLY A 62 -0.98 3.86 31.06
C GLY A 62 -1.38 3.14 32.34
N GLN A 63 -0.38 2.59 33.04
CA GLN A 63 -0.46 1.75 34.23
C GLN A 63 -1.24 2.39 35.39
N GLU A 64 -2.20 1.65 35.94
CA GLU A 64 -2.72 1.86 37.28
C GLU A 64 -2.61 0.57 38.10
N GLU A 65 -1.38 0.18 38.43
CA GLU A 65 -1.10 -0.81 39.48
C GLU A 65 0.21 -0.44 40.19
N ALA A 66 0.09 0.25 41.33
CA ALA A 66 0.85 0.00 42.57
C ALA A 66 0.50 1.04 43.65
N LEU A 67 -0.74 1.00 44.16
CA LEU A 67 -1.03 1.42 45.53
C LEU A 67 -1.07 0.15 46.39
N ALA A 68 0.09 -0.33 46.84
CA ALA A 68 0.23 -1.24 47.97
C ALA A 68 1.69 -1.19 48.46
N GLY A 69 1.90 -0.41 49.52
CA GLY A 69 3.18 -0.23 50.21
C GLY A 69 3.07 0.83 51.28
#